data_AF-A0A0L6Z6E5-F1
#
_entry.id   AF-A0A0L6Z6E5-F1
#
_cell.length_a   1.000
_cell.length_b   1.000
_cell.length_c   1.000
_cell.angle_alpha   90.00
_cell.angle_beta   90.00
_cell.angle_gamma   90.00
#
_symmetry.space_group_name_H-M   'P 1'
#
loop_
_entity.id
_entity.type
_entity.pdbx_description
1 polymer ?
#
loop_
_entity_poly.entity_id
_entity_poly.type
_entity_poly.pdbx_seq_one_letter_code
_entity_poly.pdbx_strand_id
1 'polypeptide(L)'
;MIPIISINPRNSSDLPQPSGFTDDKIRTITERTNNIVKNPLGLSTLKINKTTALKAELILAGITQLIALIISYKINKKHRILSIKSLIA
;
A
#
# COMPACT_ATOMS: atom_id res chain seq x y z
N MET A 1 12.93 -0.12 -33.80
CA MET A 1 13.07 0.90 -32.74
C MET A 1 12.29 0.40 -31.53
N ILE A 2 12.99 -0.05 -30.49
CA ILE A 2 12.39 -0.70 -29.30
C ILE A 2 12.20 0.39 -28.24
N PRO A 3 11.04 0.49 -27.58
CA PRO A 3 10.86 1.49 -26.53
C PRO A 3 11.72 1.11 -25.31
N ILE A 4 12.49 2.08 -24.81
CA ILE A 4 13.17 1.98 -23.52
C ILE A 4 12.08 2.09 -22.44
N ILE A 5 11.55 0.96 -21.98
CA ILE A 5 10.83 0.92 -20.72
C ILE A 5 11.87 1.27 -19.66
N SER A 6 11.72 2.41 -18.96
CA SER A 6 12.60 2.69 -17.83
C SER A 6 12.38 1.57 -16.81
N ILE A 7 13.30 0.62 -16.74
CA ILE A 7 13.36 -0.34 -15.65
C ILE A 7 13.50 0.52 -14.40
N ASN A 8 12.41 0.67 -13.65
CA ASN A 8 12.42 1.42 -12.41
C ASN A 8 13.35 0.67 -11.46
N PRO A 9 14.54 1.20 -11.12
CA PRO A 9 15.50 0.47 -10.28
C PRO A 9 14.90 0.14 -8.89
N ARG A 10 13.78 0.78 -8.51
CA ARG A 10 13.01 0.52 -7.28
C ARG A 10 12.30 -0.84 -7.23
N ASN A 11 12.20 -1.58 -8.35
CA ASN A 11 11.56 -2.91 -8.41
C ASN A 11 12.55 -4.07 -8.60
N SER A 12 13.85 -3.80 -8.67
CA SER A 12 14.85 -4.86 -8.69
C SER A 12 15.19 -5.29 -7.27
N SER A 13 15.09 -6.59 -6.99
CA SER A 13 15.51 -7.25 -5.75
C SER A 13 17.02 -7.21 -5.52
N ASP A 14 17.80 -6.82 -6.54
CA ASP A 14 19.27 -6.89 -6.54
C ASP A 14 19.96 -5.60 -6.09
N LEU A 15 19.21 -4.59 -5.60
CA LEU A 15 19.86 -3.40 -5.04
C LEU A 15 20.58 -3.74 -3.74
N PRO A 16 21.84 -3.29 -3.56
CA PRO A 16 22.56 -3.44 -2.30
C PRO A 16 21.73 -2.84 -1.16
N GLN A 17 21.48 -3.61 -0.11
CA GLN A 17 20.87 -3.06 1.09
C GLN A 17 21.83 -2.04 1.71
N PRO A 18 21.40 -0.79 1.96
CA PRO A 18 22.32 0.28 2.30
C PRO A 18 22.98 0.06 3.67
N SER A 19 24.31 -0.05 3.67
CA SER A 19 25.20 -0.11 4.82
C SER A 19 25.45 1.32 5.35
N GLY A 20 24.70 1.76 6.35
CA GLY A 20 24.85 3.09 7.00
C GLY A 20 23.65 4.03 6.82
N PHE A 21 23.63 5.17 7.52
CA PHE A 21 22.59 6.22 7.49
C PHE A 21 22.91 7.31 6.45
N THR A 22 22.97 6.96 5.17
CA THR A 22 23.05 7.93 4.06
C THR A 22 21.65 8.44 3.68
N ASP A 23 21.54 9.67 3.16
CA ASP A 23 20.26 10.32 2.78
C ASP A 23 19.35 9.42 1.92
N ASP A 24 19.94 8.66 1.00
CA ASP A 24 19.25 7.69 0.14
C ASP A 24 18.55 6.56 0.91
N LYS A 25 19.11 6.16 2.06
CA LYS A 25 18.50 5.14 2.93
C LYS A 25 17.27 5.70 3.65
N ILE A 26 17.34 6.94 4.15
CA ILE A 26 16.21 7.60 4.82
C ILE A 26 15.05 7.74 3.83
N ARG A 27 15.33 8.21 2.61
CA ARG A 27 14.34 8.29 1.53
C ARG A 27 13.71 6.92 1.22
N THR A 28 14.53 5.87 1.10
CA THR A 28 14.05 4.51 0.82
C THR A 28 13.15 3.97 1.94
N ILE A 29 13.51 4.20 3.20
CA ILE A 29 12.71 3.79 4.36
C ILE A 29 11.39 4.57 4.40
N THR A 30 11.42 5.88 4.16
CA THR A 30 10.22 6.72 4.13
C THR A 30 9.26 6.29 3.02
N GLU A 31 9.76 6.03 1.80
CA GLU A 31 8.93 5.56 0.68
C GLU A 31 8.34 4.17 0.94
N ARG A 32 9.12 3.24 1.50
CA ARG A 32 8.59 1.91 1.90
C ARG A 32 7.52 2.03 2.97
N THR A 33 7.74 2.86 3.99
CA THR A 33 6.78 3.07 5.08
C THR A 33 5.49 3.66 4.52
N ASN A 34 5.59 4.67 3.65
CA ASN A 34 4.44 5.25 2.95
C ASN A 34 3.68 4.20 2.14
N ASN A 35 4.38 3.32 1.43
CA ASN A 35 3.74 2.26 0.64
C ASN A 35 3.02 1.23 1.51
N ILE A 36 3.62 0.82 2.64
CA ILE A 36 3.02 -0.12 3.61
C ILE A 36 1.73 0.44 4.19
N VAL A 37 1.64 1.75 4.43
CA VAL A 37 0.41 2.39 4.92
C VAL A 37 -0.61 2.58 3.81
N LYS A 38 -0.19 3.10 2.64
CA LYS A 38 -1.11 3.49 1.57
C LYS A 38 -1.73 2.31 0.84
N ASN A 39 -0.96 1.24 0.60
CA ASN A 39 -1.39 0.10 -0.21
C ASN A 39 -2.59 -0.67 0.40
N PRO A 40 -2.55 -1.14 1.67
CA PRO A 40 -3.69 -1.84 2.26
C PRO A 40 -4.91 -0.94 2.46
N LEU A 41 -4.72 0.38 2.55
CA LEU A 41 -5.80 1.34 2.76
C LEU A 41 -6.33 1.96 1.45
N GLY A 42 -5.80 1.57 0.30
CA GLY A 42 -6.23 2.10 -1.00
C GLY A 42 -5.99 3.61 -1.18
N LEU A 43 -5.12 4.23 -0.38
CA LEU A 43 -4.95 5.69 -0.36
C LEU A 43 -4.25 6.23 -1.61
N SER A 44 -3.44 5.39 -2.27
CA SER A 44 -2.71 5.77 -3.49
C SER A 44 -3.62 6.01 -4.70
N THR A 45 -4.85 5.47 -4.70
CA THR A 45 -5.81 5.62 -5.81
C THR A 45 -6.73 6.83 -5.63
N LEU A 46 -6.73 7.44 -4.45
CA LEU A 46 -7.62 8.56 -4.14
C LEU A 46 -7.01 9.87 -4.65
N LYS A 47 -7.69 10.54 -5.59
CA LYS A 47 -7.27 11.86 -6.11
C LYS A 47 -7.71 12.96 -5.14
N ILE A 48 -7.10 13.02 -3.97
CA ILE A 48 -7.45 13.96 -2.90
C ILE A 48 -6.38 15.06 -2.83
N ASN A 49 -6.83 16.31 -2.93
CA ASN A 49 -5.97 17.50 -2.86
C ASN A 49 -6.10 18.28 -1.53
N LYS A 50 -6.97 17.84 -0.62
CA LYS A 50 -7.22 18.47 0.69
C LYS A 50 -6.90 17.51 1.84
N THR A 51 -6.16 17.99 2.82
CA THR A 51 -5.73 17.22 4.00
C THR A 51 -6.88 16.79 4.90
N THR A 52 -7.94 17.60 5.00
CA THR A 52 -9.16 17.25 5.75
C THR A 52 -9.90 16.07 5.13
N ALA A 53 -10.02 16.06 3.79
CA ALA A 53 -10.60 14.95 3.05
C ALA A 53 -9.74 13.68 3.17
N LEU A 54 -8.40 13.81 3.13
CA LEU A 54 -7.49 12.68 3.31
C LEU A 54 -7.64 12.02 4.69
N LYS A 55 -7.84 12.81 5.74
CA LYS A 55 -8.07 12.29 7.10
C LYS A 55 -9.37 11.49 7.18
N ALA A 56 -10.44 11.98 6.56
CA ALA A 56 -11.72 11.27 6.52
C ALA A 56 -11.61 9.95 5.75
N GLU A 57 -10.94 9.97 4.61
CA GLU A 57 -10.71 8.79 3.76
C GLU A 57 -9.82 7.74 4.45
N LEU A 58 -8.81 8.17 5.20
CA LEU A 58 -8.00 7.28 6.03
C LEU A 58 -8.84 6.55 7.09
N ILE A 59 -9.75 7.27 7.75
CA ILE A 59 -10.66 6.68 8.74
C ILE A 59 -11.64 5.71 8.07
N LEU A 60 -12.21 6.09 6.92
CA LEU A 60 -13.13 5.26 6.16
C LEU A 60 -12.46 3.96 5.66
N ALA A 61 -11.25 4.07 5.13
CA ALA A 61 -10.45 2.92 4.71
C ALA A 61 -10.16 1.99 5.90
N GLY A 62 -9.79 2.55 7.07
CA GLY A 62 -9.57 1.78 8.29
C GLY A 62 -10.80 1.00 8.75
N ILE A 63 -11.97 1.66 8.82
CA ILE A 63 -13.24 1.02 9.18
C ILE A 63 -13.59 -0.08 8.17
N THR A 64 -13.40 0.17 6.88
CA THR A 64 -13.66 -0.80 5.81
C THR A 64 -12.80 -2.05 5.96
N GLN A 65 -11.51 -1.89 6.28
CA GLN A 65 -10.60 -3.02 6.51
C GLN A 65 -10.99 -3.84 7.75
N LEU A 66 -11.47 -3.20 8.83
CA LEU A 66 -11.97 -3.90 10.02
C LEU A 66 -13.23 -4.71 9.72
N ILE A 67 -14.18 -4.14 8.96
CA ILE A 67 -15.39 -4.86 8.54
C ILE A 67 -15.03 -6.05 7.65
N ALA A 68 -14.12 -5.88 6.69
CA ALA A 68 -13.65 -6.96 5.82
C ALA A 68 -13.03 -8.11 6.63
N LEU A 69 -12.22 -7.79 7.66
CA LEU A 69 -11.64 -8.76 8.58
C LEU A 69 -12.73 -9.56 9.34
N ILE A 70 -13.74 -8.88 9.89
CA ILE A 70 -14.84 -9.52 10.60
C ILE A 70 -15.62 -10.47 9.68
N ILE A 71 -15.95 -10.03 8.47
CA ILE A 71 -16.67 -10.87 7.50
C ILE A 71 -15.82 -12.08 7.11
N SER A 72 -14.53 -11.88 6.83
CA SER A 72 -13.59 -12.94 6.47
C SER A 72 -13.47 -14.01 7.57
N TYR A 73 -13.43 -13.57 8.82
CA TYR A 73 -13.44 -14.46 9.97
C TYR A 73 -14.74 -15.27 10.05
N LYS A 74 -15.90 -14.62 9.89
CA LYS A 74 -17.21 -15.29 9.96
C LYS A 74 -17.42 -16.34 8.86
N ILE A 75 -16.89 -16.12 7.66
CA ILE A 75 -17.04 -17.07 6.55
C ILE A 75 -15.88 -18.07 6.44
N ASN A 76 -14.97 -18.09 7.42
CA ASN A 76 -13.76 -18.92 7.49
C ASN A 76 -12.85 -18.86 6.24
N LYS A 77 -13.02 -17.84 5.39
CA LYS A 77 -12.16 -17.57 4.23
C LYS A 77 -11.05 -16.62 4.66
N LYS A 78 -9.96 -17.18 5.21
CA LYS A 78 -8.79 -16.42 5.70
C LYS A 78 -7.83 -15.99 4.59
N HIS A 79 -8.07 -16.41 3.34
CA HIS A 79 -7.27 -16.00 2.18
C HIS A 79 -7.75 -14.64 1.66
N ARG A 80 -6.83 -13.67 1.50
CA ARG A 80 -7.09 -12.31 0.96
C ARG A 80 -8.09 -11.47 1.77
N ILE A 81 -7.86 -11.39 3.09
CA ILE A 81 -8.64 -10.62 4.08
C ILE A 81 -8.90 -9.16 3.67
N LEU A 82 -7.94 -8.55 2.96
CA LEU A 82 -8.00 -7.13 2.56
C LEU A 82 -8.86 -6.85 1.32
N SER A 83 -9.40 -7.89 0.65
CA SER A 83 -10.18 -7.75 -0.58
C SER A 83 -11.61 -8.26 -0.38
N ILE A 84 -12.53 -7.33 -0.12
CA ILE A 84 -13.98 -7.64 -0.04
C ILE A 84 -14.47 -8.31 -1.33
N LYS A 85 -13.98 -7.85 -2.50
CA LYS A 85 -14.31 -8.45 -3.80
C LYS A 85 -13.88 -9.92 -3.90
N SER A 86 -12.70 -10.27 -3.37
CA SER A 86 -12.22 -11.65 -3.31
C SER A 86 -12.97 -12.50 -2.28
N LEU A 87 -13.77 -11.88 -1.42
CA LEU A 87 -14.46 -12.54 -0.33
C LEU A 87 -15.88 -12.97 -0.74
N ILE A 88 -16.54 -12.15 -1.56
CA ILE A 88 -17.92 -12.32 -2.03
C ILE A 88 -18.04 -12.95 -3.43
N ALA A 89 -16.95 -13.00 -4.20
CA ALA A 89 -16.90 -13.57 -5.56
C ALA A 89 -16.03 -14.83 -5.61
#